data_AF-A0AAW9P5W5-F1
#
_entry.id   AF-A0AAW9P5W5-F1
#
_cell.length_a   1.000
_cell.length_b   1.000
_cell.length_c   1.000
_cell.angle_alpha   90.00
_cell.angle_beta   90.00
_cell.angle_gamma   90.00
#
_symmetry.space_group_name_H-M   'P 1'
#
loop_
_entity.id
_entity.type
_entity.pdbx_description
1 polymer ?
#
loop_
_entity_poly.entity_id
_entity_poly.type
_entity_poly.pdbx_seq_one_letter_code
_entity_poly.pdbx_strand_id
1 'polypeptide(L)'
;MKYWSKPAVQVSVLPDVQCSDVWDDSFSLENKKLVKQIGFNLKDKNWISTGSCSHIQYKTKDYYIYWADMKNNKTDLIMIYSPNNSFAYSRALDQKKIKEGFKIEDSVDVNLSCGKIGEDINIISVLNGYLHKETSIKNISKYKIYERFK
;
A
#
# COMPACT_ATOMS: atom_id res chain seq x y z
N MET A 1 -8.01 -8.18 -10.01
CA MET A 1 -7.97 -9.30 -9.04
C MET A 1 -6.72 -10.18 -9.09
N LYS A 2 -6.03 -10.33 -10.25
CA LYS A 2 -4.87 -11.25 -10.44
C LYS A 2 -3.81 -11.26 -9.32
N TYR A 3 -3.52 -10.11 -8.70
CA TYR A 3 -2.48 -10.01 -7.68
C TYR A 3 -2.96 -10.37 -6.26
N TRP A 4 -4.21 -10.02 -5.90
CA TRP A 4 -4.76 -10.35 -4.58
C TRP A 4 -5.05 -11.84 -4.43
N SER A 5 -5.32 -12.53 -5.55
CA SER A 5 -5.47 -14.00 -5.56
C SER A 5 -4.14 -14.74 -5.42
N LYS A 6 -2.98 -14.04 -5.35
CA LYS A 6 -1.70 -14.70 -5.04
C LYS A 6 -1.71 -15.17 -3.58
N PRO A 7 -1.18 -16.38 -3.30
CA PRO A 7 -1.19 -16.93 -1.96
C PRO A 7 -0.44 -16.01 -1.00
N ALA A 8 -1.03 -15.78 0.17
CA ALA A 8 -0.39 -15.07 1.26
C ALA A 8 0.64 -15.99 1.93
N VAL A 9 1.85 -15.50 2.17
CA VAL A 9 2.89 -16.24 2.90
C VAL A 9 3.06 -15.71 4.32
N GLN A 10 3.55 -16.55 5.21
CA GLN A 10 3.90 -16.11 6.56
C GLN A 10 5.17 -15.24 6.52
N VAL A 11 5.11 -14.08 7.16
CA VAL A 11 6.22 -13.12 7.28
C VAL A 11 6.52 -12.85 8.76
N SER A 12 7.78 -12.55 9.05
CA SER A 12 8.21 -12.05 10.35
C SER A 12 8.18 -10.53 10.31
N VAL A 13 7.52 -9.90 11.29
CA VAL A 13 7.52 -8.45 11.46
C VAL A 13 8.68 -8.07 12.37
N LEU A 14 9.50 -7.14 11.91
CA LEU A 14 10.65 -6.59 12.63
C LEU A 14 10.32 -5.16 13.09
N PRO A 15 11.14 -4.53 13.93
CA PRO A 15 10.93 -3.15 14.34
C PRO A 15 10.78 -2.22 13.12
N ASP A 16 9.80 -1.33 13.16
CA ASP A 16 9.57 -0.33 12.11
C ASP A 16 10.83 0.53 11.92
N VAL A 17 11.10 0.94 10.69
CA VAL A 17 12.25 1.78 10.33
C VAL A 17 11.79 3.14 9.83
N GLN A 18 12.60 4.18 10.03
CA GLN A 18 12.33 5.48 9.42
C GLN A 18 12.55 5.39 7.91
N CYS A 19 11.64 5.96 7.13
CA CYS A 19 11.79 6.03 5.68
C CYS A 19 11.35 7.40 5.17
N SER A 20 12.02 7.88 4.11
CA SER A 20 11.66 9.13 3.47
C SER A 20 10.26 9.07 2.87
N ASP A 21 9.61 10.21 2.77
CA ASP A 21 8.32 10.28 2.11
C ASP A 21 8.45 10.09 0.60
N VAL A 22 7.40 9.59 -0.05
CA VAL A 22 7.44 9.26 -1.49
C VAL A 22 7.65 10.49 -2.39
N TRP A 23 7.35 11.68 -1.88
CA TRP A 23 7.61 12.96 -2.56
C TRP A 23 9.02 13.52 -2.30
N ASP A 24 9.76 12.98 -1.33
CA ASP A 24 11.11 13.45 -0.98
C ASP A 24 12.16 12.99 -1.98
N ASP A 25 13.15 13.83 -2.27
CA ASP A 25 14.22 13.54 -3.22
C ASP A 25 15.03 12.28 -2.88
N SER A 26 15.17 11.96 -1.59
CA SER A 26 15.90 10.80 -1.10
C SER A 26 15.17 9.46 -1.33
N PHE A 27 13.88 9.48 -1.71
CA PHE A 27 13.13 8.27 -2.00
C PHE A 27 13.51 7.66 -3.36
N SER A 28 13.57 6.32 -3.44
CA SER A 28 14.03 5.59 -4.64
C SER A 28 13.31 6.05 -5.92
N LEU A 29 14.10 6.29 -6.97
CA LEU A 29 13.60 6.72 -8.28
C LEU A 29 12.68 5.67 -8.92
N GLU A 30 13.01 4.39 -8.76
CA GLU A 30 12.19 3.26 -9.22
C GLU A 30 10.85 3.24 -8.50
N ASN A 31 10.85 3.39 -7.17
CA ASN A 31 9.60 3.44 -6.40
C ASN A 31 8.76 4.65 -6.78
N LYS A 32 9.38 5.82 -7.01
CA LYS A 32 8.69 7.01 -7.54
C LYS A 32 8.09 6.75 -8.92
N LYS A 33 8.78 6.03 -9.80
CA LYS A 33 8.25 5.63 -11.12
C LYS A 33 7.02 4.75 -10.97
N LEU A 34 7.06 3.74 -10.09
CA LEU A 34 5.91 2.88 -9.80
C LEU A 34 4.70 3.69 -9.32
N VAL A 35 4.92 4.60 -8.37
CA VAL A 35 3.84 5.41 -7.78
C VAL A 35 3.19 6.33 -8.81
N LYS A 36 3.98 6.91 -9.73
CA LYS A 36 3.45 7.64 -10.88
C LYS A 36 2.68 6.74 -11.85
N GLN A 37 3.20 5.54 -12.14
CA GLN A 37 2.56 4.59 -13.06
C GLN A 37 1.17 4.16 -12.59
N ILE A 38 0.95 4.01 -11.28
CA ILE A 38 -0.34 3.61 -10.72
C ILE A 38 -1.29 4.81 -10.50
N GLY A 39 -0.90 6.02 -10.90
CA GLY A 39 -1.78 7.18 -11.05
C GLY A 39 -1.59 8.32 -10.05
N PHE A 40 -0.57 8.27 -9.18
CA PHE A 40 -0.37 9.35 -8.21
C PHE A 40 0.49 10.50 -8.76
N ASN A 41 0.19 11.71 -8.28
CA ASN A 41 1.03 12.88 -8.48
C ASN A 41 1.90 13.13 -7.23
N LEU A 42 3.21 12.96 -7.36
CA LEU A 42 4.15 13.17 -6.25
C LEU A 42 4.23 14.62 -5.77
N LYS A 43 3.77 15.59 -6.57
CA LYS A 43 3.74 17.02 -6.18
C LYS A 43 2.42 17.44 -5.54
N ASP A 44 1.48 16.50 -5.39
CA ASP A 44 0.21 16.78 -4.72
C ASP A 44 0.47 17.11 -3.24
N LYS A 45 -0.15 18.15 -2.70
CA LYS A 45 0.05 18.59 -1.31
C LYS A 45 -0.82 17.83 -0.32
N ASN A 46 -1.68 16.92 -0.80
CA ASN A 46 -2.63 16.19 0.03
C ASN A 46 -2.09 14.85 0.54
N TRP A 47 -0.84 14.51 0.28
CA TRP A 47 -0.22 13.32 0.84
C TRP A 47 -0.17 13.38 2.37
N ILE A 48 -0.41 12.22 2.98
CA ILE A 48 -0.21 11.94 4.38
C ILE A 48 0.56 10.62 4.46
N SER A 49 1.64 10.61 5.23
CA SER A 49 2.41 9.41 5.56
C SER A 49 2.88 9.51 7.01
N THR A 50 3.25 8.39 7.61
CA THR A 50 3.79 8.33 8.97
C THR A 50 5.29 8.62 9.03
N GLY A 51 6.00 8.69 7.89
CA GLY A 51 7.47 8.76 7.83
C GLY A 51 8.15 7.47 8.34
N SER A 52 7.39 6.39 8.48
CA SER A 52 7.87 5.09 8.96
C SER A 52 7.41 3.97 8.04
N CYS A 53 8.27 2.97 7.88
CA CYS A 53 8.03 1.81 7.06
C CYS A 53 8.10 0.56 7.92
N SER A 54 7.15 -0.35 7.73
CA SER A 54 7.20 -1.64 8.39
C SER A 54 8.28 -2.50 7.76
N HIS A 55 9.24 -2.90 8.59
CA HIS A 55 10.30 -3.82 8.19
C HIS A 55 9.81 -5.24 8.41
N ILE A 56 9.80 -6.04 7.36
CA ILE A 56 9.42 -7.44 7.44
C ILE A 56 10.46 -8.32 6.78
N GLN A 57 10.50 -9.57 7.21
CA GLN A 57 11.39 -10.57 6.65
C GLN A 57 10.57 -11.77 6.16
N TYR A 58 10.91 -12.24 4.96
CA TYR A 58 10.42 -13.51 4.43
C TYR A 58 11.62 -14.37 4.04
N LYS A 59 11.72 -15.54 4.66
CA LYS A 59 12.94 -16.37 4.63
C LYS A 59 14.13 -15.56 5.13
N THR A 60 15.10 -15.27 4.28
CA THR A 60 16.31 -14.49 4.60
C THR A 60 16.33 -13.12 3.93
N LYS A 61 15.21 -12.71 3.29
CA LYS A 61 15.13 -11.46 2.54
C LYS A 61 14.27 -10.43 3.28
N ASP A 62 14.84 -9.24 3.43
CA ASP A 62 14.17 -8.08 3.99
C ASP A 62 13.31 -7.36 2.95
N TYR A 63 12.16 -6.89 3.42
CA TYR A 63 11.23 -6.05 2.69
C TYR A 63 10.77 -4.92 3.59
N TYR A 64 10.41 -3.80 2.96
CA TYR A 64 9.89 -2.62 3.62
C TYR A 64 8.51 -2.30 3.06
N ILE A 65 7.57 -2.00 3.94
CA ILE A 65 6.21 -1.64 3.57
C ILE A 65 6.00 -0.17 3.90
N TYR A 66 5.78 0.62 2.86
CA TYR A 66 5.44 2.03 2.91
C TYR A 66 3.92 2.18 2.74
N TRP A 67 3.30 2.94 3.63
CA TRP A 67 1.90 3.30 3.54
C TRP A 67 1.76 4.82 3.54
N ALA A 68 1.03 5.35 2.56
CA ALA A 68 0.58 6.73 2.55
C ALA A 68 -0.88 6.80 2.11
N ASP A 69 -1.58 7.88 2.45
CA ASP A 69 -2.92 8.17 1.97
C ASP A 69 -3.05 9.63 1.50
N MET A 70 -4.11 9.88 0.74
CA MET A 70 -4.44 11.20 0.23
C MET A 70 -5.60 11.78 1.04
N LYS A 71 -5.34 12.87 1.78
CA LYS A 71 -6.25 13.49 2.76
C LYS A 71 -7.69 13.66 2.25
N ASN A 72 -7.84 14.16 1.03
CA ASN A 72 -9.12 14.66 0.53
C ASN A 72 -9.94 13.61 -0.22
N ASN A 73 -9.30 12.62 -0.86
CA ASN A 73 -9.99 11.64 -1.70
C ASN A 73 -9.90 10.21 -1.16
N LYS A 74 -9.28 10.01 0.02
CA LYS A 74 -9.15 8.70 0.68
C LYS A 74 -8.58 7.64 -0.25
N THR A 75 -7.56 8.03 -1.00
CA THR A 75 -6.79 7.12 -1.85
C THR A 75 -5.56 6.67 -1.09
N ASP A 76 -5.49 5.39 -0.77
CA ASP A 76 -4.33 4.82 -0.08
C ASP A 76 -3.33 4.27 -1.09
N LEU A 77 -2.05 4.42 -0.78
CA LEU A 77 -0.92 3.73 -1.38
C LEU A 77 -0.33 2.78 -0.35
N ILE A 78 -0.31 1.48 -0.68
CA ILE A 78 0.36 0.45 0.10
C ILE A 78 1.42 -0.19 -0.79
N MET A 79 2.69 0.08 -0.50
CA MET A 79 3.80 -0.36 -1.32
C MET A 79 4.77 -1.22 -0.51
N ILE A 80 5.13 -2.37 -1.06
CA ILE A 80 6.26 -3.16 -0.58
C ILE A 80 7.47 -2.92 -1.48
N TYR A 81 8.66 -2.84 -0.91
CA TYR A 81 9.89 -2.75 -1.67
C TYR A 81 11.07 -3.46 -1.00
N SER A 82 12.03 -3.83 -1.83
CA SER A 82 13.36 -4.32 -1.48
C SER A 82 14.33 -3.79 -2.57
N PRO A 83 15.66 -3.97 -2.47
CA PRO A 83 16.55 -3.50 -3.52
C PRO A 83 16.10 -3.95 -4.91
N ASN A 84 15.90 -2.99 -5.81
CA ASN A 84 15.46 -3.16 -7.21
C ASN A 84 14.09 -3.83 -7.44
N ASN A 85 13.28 -4.04 -6.39
CA ASN A 85 11.98 -4.70 -6.53
C ASN A 85 10.93 -3.95 -5.73
N SER A 86 9.80 -3.67 -6.35
CA SER A 86 8.66 -3.04 -5.67
C SER A 86 7.33 -3.50 -6.24
N PHE A 87 6.32 -3.47 -5.38
CA PHE A 87 4.94 -3.72 -5.77
C PHE A 87 4.03 -2.84 -4.93
N ALA A 88 2.95 -2.34 -5.54
CA ALA A 88 2.02 -1.46 -4.84
C ALA A 88 0.57 -1.80 -5.16
N TYR A 89 -0.27 -1.67 -4.13
CA TYR A 89 -1.71 -1.47 -4.25
C TYR A 89 -2.04 0.00 -4.05
N SER A 90 -2.94 0.51 -4.88
CA SER A 90 -3.63 1.78 -4.69
C SER A 90 -5.13 1.53 -4.62
N ARG A 91 -5.77 2.04 -3.57
CA ARG A 91 -7.21 1.89 -3.35
C ARG A 91 -7.82 3.27 -3.27
N ALA A 92 -8.56 3.68 -4.30
CA ALA A 92 -9.31 4.93 -4.29
C ALA A 92 -10.79 4.65 -4.03
N LEU A 93 -11.41 5.36 -3.08
CA LEU A 93 -12.85 5.27 -2.87
C LEU A 93 -13.62 5.65 -4.15
N ASP A 94 -14.65 4.86 -4.48
CA ASP A 94 -15.57 5.25 -5.56
C ASP A 94 -16.51 6.35 -5.05
N GLN A 95 -16.09 7.61 -5.22
CA GLN A 95 -16.83 8.78 -4.73
C GLN A 95 -18.26 8.89 -5.27
N LYS A 96 -18.56 8.28 -6.43
CA LYS A 96 -19.92 8.28 -7.00
C LYS A 96 -20.91 7.48 -6.17
N LYS A 97 -20.42 6.56 -5.34
CA LYS A 97 -21.23 5.76 -4.41
C LYS A 97 -21.47 6.45 -3.07
N ILE A 98 -20.88 7.64 -2.85
CA ILE A 98 -20.98 8.43 -1.61
C ILE A 98 -22.08 9.47 -1.80
N LYS A 99 -23.34 9.10 -1.55
CA LYS A 99 -24.46 10.05 -1.67
C LYS A 99 -24.87 10.69 -0.34
N GLU A 100 -24.73 9.97 0.78
CA GLU A 100 -25.26 10.40 2.09
C GLU A 100 -24.20 10.32 3.21
N GLY A 101 -22.91 10.32 2.84
CA GLY A 101 -21.82 10.02 3.77
C GLY A 101 -21.69 8.51 4.04
N PHE A 102 -20.88 8.15 5.04
CA PHE A 102 -20.60 6.77 5.41
C PHE A 102 -20.73 6.55 6.91
N LYS A 103 -21.20 5.36 7.30
CA LYS A 103 -21.15 4.87 8.67
C LYS A 103 -19.81 4.20 8.97
N ILE A 104 -19.53 3.98 10.25
CA ILE A 104 -18.27 3.41 10.71
C ILE A 104 -18.07 1.98 10.21
N GLU A 105 -19.16 1.23 10.15
CA GLU A 105 -19.26 -0.15 9.71
C GLU A 105 -19.25 -0.32 8.18
N ASP A 106 -19.32 0.77 7.41
CA ASP A 106 -19.46 0.67 5.96
C ASP A 106 -18.18 0.15 5.29
N SER A 107 -18.39 -0.81 4.39
CA SER A 107 -17.35 -1.34 3.50
C SER A 107 -17.69 -1.05 2.05
N VAL A 108 -16.86 -0.24 1.41
CA VAL A 108 -17.12 0.26 0.05
C VAL A 108 -16.16 -0.27 -0.98
N ASP A 109 -16.67 -0.39 -2.20
CA ASP A 109 -15.84 -0.76 -3.35
C ASP A 109 -14.80 0.34 -3.63
N VAL A 110 -13.63 -0.09 -4.06
CA VAL A 110 -12.55 0.81 -4.48
C VAL A 110 -12.21 0.62 -5.94
N ASN A 111 -11.77 1.72 -6.55
CA ASN A 111 -11.02 1.68 -7.78
C ASN A 111 -9.60 1.22 -7.44
N LEU A 112 -9.32 -0.07 -7.68
CA LEU A 112 -8.03 -0.68 -7.39
C LEU A 112 -7.06 -0.48 -8.55
N SER A 113 -5.92 0.14 -8.28
CA SER A 113 -4.77 0.21 -9.19
C SER A 113 -3.59 -0.52 -8.57
N CYS A 114 -2.73 -1.14 -9.40
CA CYS A 114 -1.57 -1.86 -8.91
C CYS A 114 -0.47 -1.92 -9.96
N GLY A 115 0.77 -2.05 -9.51
CA GLY A 115 1.94 -2.12 -10.38
C GLY A 115 3.11 -2.83 -9.71
N LYS A 116 4.03 -3.35 -10.53
CA LYS A 116 5.22 -4.09 -10.09
C LYS A 116 6.45 -3.59 -10.85
N ILE A 117 7.57 -3.46 -10.15
CA ILE A 117 8.90 -3.30 -10.72
C ILE A 117 9.79 -4.44 -10.21
N GLY A 118 10.64 -4.96 -11.08
CA GLY A 118 11.61 -6.01 -10.76
C GLY A 118 11.07 -7.44 -10.89
N GLU A 119 11.95 -8.39 -10.66
CA GLU A 119 11.74 -9.81 -10.98
C GLU A 119 11.32 -10.65 -9.77
N ASP A 120 11.36 -10.12 -8.54
CA ASP A 120 10.98 -10.86 -7.35
C ASP A 120 9.56 -11.41 -7.48
N ILE A 121 9.45 -12.73 -7.59
CA ILE A 121 8.18 -13.44 -7.81
C ILE A 121 7.34 -13.53 -6.53
N ASN A 122 7.97 -13.39 -5.36
CA ASN A 122 7.34 -13.55 -4.05
C ASN A 122 6.79 -12.23 -3.50
N ILE A 123 7.26 -11.08 -3.99
CA ILE A 123 6.96 -9.76 -3.42
C ILE A 123 5.45 -9.50 -3.21
N ILE A 124 4.60 -10.01 -4.10
CA ILE A 124 3.14 -9.87 -4.02
C ILE A 124 2.59 -10.75 -2.90
N SER A 125 3.02 -12.01 -2.85
CA SER A 125 2.65 -12.95 -1.80
C SER A 125 3.09 -12.49 -0.41
N VAL A 126 4.28 -11.88 -0.32
CA VAL A 126 4.82 -11.29 0.92
C VAL A 126 3.97 -10.12 1.38
N LEU A 127 3.63 -9.18 0.49
CA LEU A 127 2.72 -8.08 0.85
C LEU A 127 1.35 -8.60 1.26
N ASN A 128 0.75 -9.53 0.51
CA ASN A 128 -0.54 -10.12 0.89
C ASN A 128 -0.47 -10.80 2.27
N GLY A 129 0.64 -11.50 2.54
CA GLY A 129 0.95 -12.10 3.84
C GLY A 129 0.90 -11.09 4.98
N TYR A 130 1.63 -9.99 4.83
CA TYR A 130 1.61 -8.88 5.78
C TYR A 130 0.21 -8.29 5.93
N LEU A 131 -0.47 -7.95 4.82
CA LEU A 131 -1.79 -7.32 4.88
C LEU A 131 -2.84 -8.21 5.55
N HIS A 132 -2.85 -9.51 5.28
CA HIS A 132 -3.82 -10.41 5.90
C HIS A 132 -3.62 -10.58 7.41
N LYS A 133 -2.36 -10.52 7.88
CA LYS A 133 -1.97 -10.83 9.25
C LYS A 133 -1.91 -9.59 10.14
N GLU A 134 -1.31 -8.52 9.64
CA GLU A 134 -0.95 -7.31 10.40
C GLU A 134 -1.93 -6.16 10.16
N THR A 135 -2.91 -6.36 9.27
CA THR A 135 -3.95 -5.38 8.99
C THR A 135 -5.33 -6.04 9.03
N SER A 136 -6.37 -5.22 9.17
CA SER A 136 -7.76 -5.64 9.01
C SER A 136 -8.24 -5.68 7.55
N ILE A 137 -7.36 -5.47 6.55
CA ILE A 137 -7.70 -5.65 5.13
C ILE A 137 -7.91 -7.14 4.84
N LYS A 138 -9.17 -7.54 4.70
CA LYS A 138 -9.55 -8.90 4.28
C LYS A 138 -9.91 -8.99 2.79
N ASN A 139 -10.27 -7.87 2.17
CA ASN A 139 -10.55 -7.77 0.75
C ASN A 139 -9.95 -6.47 0.21
N ILE A 140 -8.95 -6.57 -0.67
CA ILE A 140 -8.25 -5.38 -1.21
C ILE A 140 -9.17 -4.49 -2.07
N SER A 141 -10.25 -5.06 -2.62
CA SER A 141 -11.25 -4.32 -3.40
C SER A 141 -12.27 -3.60 -2.52
N LYS A 142 -12.10 -3.67 -1.19
CA LYS A 142 -12.95 -3.00 -0.22
C LYS A 142 -12.13 -2.07 0.67
N TYR A 143 -12.77 -0.99 1.08
CA TYR A 143 -12.25 -0.02 2.04
C TYR A 143 -13.21 0.10 3.22
N LYS A 144 -12.70 0.19 4.44
CA LYS A 144 -13.51 0.61 5.60
C LYS A 144 -13.11 2.02 5.98
N ILE A 145 -14.06 2.94 5.94
CA ILE A 145 -13.80 4.39 5.95
C ILE A 145 -13.05 4.88 7.21
N TYR A 146 -13.14 4.14 8.31
CA TYR A 146 -12.54 4.50 9.60
C TYR A 146 -11.43 3.55 10.04
N GLU A 147 -11.00 2.62 9.18
CA GLU A 147 -9.79 1.86 9.45
C GLU A 147 -8.57 2.78 9.27
N ARG A 148 -8.03 3.25 10.41
CA ARG A 148 -6.63 3.64 10.48
C ARG A 148 -5.82 2.38 10.77
N PHE A 149 -4.81 2.13 9.96
CA PHE A 149 -3.91 1.01 10.16
C PHE A 149 -2.64 1.54 10.81
N LYS A 150 -2.49 1.21 12.10
CA LYS A 150 -1.56 1.81 13.07
C LYS A 150 -1.74 3.32 13.28
#